data_AF-A0AA88LXK5-F1
#
_entry.id   AF-A0AA88LXK5-F1
#
_cell.length_a   1.000
_cell.length_b   1.000
_cell.length_c   1.000
_cell.angle_alpha   90.00
_cell.angle_beta   90.00
_cell.angle_gamma   90.00
#
_symmetry.space_group_name_H-M   'P 1'
#
loop_
_entity.id
_entity.type
_entity.pdbx_description
1 polymer ?
#
loop_
_entity_poly.entity_id
_entity_poly.type
_entity_poly.pdbx_seq_one_letter_code
_entity_poly.pdbx_strand_id
1 'polypeptide(L)'
;MRVSYTEHNTHFERSKTLFEEIRASIHNNEEDRSFWRPVLPWGGVFTIKAGRKAVSCTPLYVKINLKNTCTIDGFLMILYVILRENQGFSRELAFFLGKQFVEYFLYLMDSCDYTTVKMLWIWDRMSKRQYRSVIHQAALEIDLFGNEHQNFTENLENLMFTMQESLCTNWSCPARFQEFIKTTINISPPHELPHRDPIQSAVDEFFCPKLRLCSEIGCDGLREFSQRVFCHGPPPFVILNMQQWNSEDLSYVPYYLALCQHRYFLEGATLFNKEEHHYSAAFQIDSCWMHYDGLRNDNLILLHKPPEFLLLSSLVYIRASDK
;
A
#
# COMPACT_ATOMS: atom_id res chain seq x y z
N MET A 1 41.17 -33.69 39.46
CA MET A 1 40.93 -32.70 38.39
C MET A 1 40.41 -33.47 37.18
N ARG A 2 39.09 -33.53 37.02
CA ARG A 2 38.42 -34.17 35.87
C ARG A 2 37.56 -33.11 35.21
N VAL A 3 37.92 -32.80 33.97
CA VAL A 3 37.26 -31.79 33.14
C VAL A 3 35.92 -32.34 32.66
N SER A 4 34.91 -31.48 32.78
CA SER A 4 33.52 -31.64 32.41
C SER A 4 33.31 -31.81 30.91
N TYR A 5 32.47 -32.76 30.52
CA TYR A 5 31.77 -32.73 29.23
C TYR A 5 30.30 -32.38 29.51
N THR A 6 29.97 -31.10 29.46
CA THR A 6 28.60 -30.65 29.25
C THR A 6 28.38 -30.60 27.74
N GLU A 7 27.61 -31.56 27.23
CA GLU A 7 27.03 -31.51 25.89
C GLU A 7 26.16 -30.25 25.79
N HIS A 8 26.69 -29.20 25.15
CA HIS A 8 25.87 -28.14 24.62
C HIS A 8 25.07 -28.71 23.46
N ASN A 9 23.83 -29.12 23.76
CA ASN A 9 22.78 -29.23 22.76
C ASN A 9 22.50 -27.83 22.20
N THR A 10 23.31 -27.42 21.22
CA THR A 10 22.97 -26.38 20.27
C THR A 10 21.88 -26.94 19.35
N HIS A 11 20.65 -26.95 19.85
CA HIS A 11 19.49 -26.92 18.97
C HIS A 11 19.64 -25.65 18.14
N PHE A 12 19.88 -25.79 16.83
CA PHE A 12 19.65 -24.74 15.87
C PHE A 12 18.17 -24.33 16.00
N GLU A 13 17.88 -23.30 16.80
CA GLU A 13 16.60 -22.61 16.73
C GLU A 13 16.46 -22.10 15.30
N ARG A 14 15.48 -22.65 14.60
CA ARG A 14 15.02 -22.13 13.31
C ARG A 14 14.68 -20.66 13.54
N SER A 15 15.48 -19.74 13.02
CA SER A 15 15.29 -18.30 13.19
C SER A 15 13.85 -17.94 12.83
N LYS A 16 13.05 -17.52 13.82
CA LYS A 16 11.67 -17.07 13.59
C LYS A 16 11.70 -15.87 12.66
N THR A 17 10.83 -15.85 11.66
CA THR A 17 10.65 -14.66 10.79
C THR A 17 10.02 -13.52 11.60
N LEU A 18 10.23 -12.27 11.16
CA LEU A 18 9.56 -11.10 11.76
C LEU A 18 8.04 -11.30 11.86
N PHE A 19 7.43 -11.87 10.82
CA PHE A 19 6.00 -12.18 10.81
C PHE A 19 5.59 -13.19 11.90
N GLU A 20 6.38 -14.26 12.10
CA GLU A 20 6.13 -15.22 13.17
C GLU A 20 6.34 -14.61 14.56
N GLU A 21 7.29 -13.68 14.71
CA GLU A 21 7.49 -12.92 15.95
C GLU A 21 6.27 -12.03 16.26
N ILE A 22 5.78 -11.28 15.27
CA ILE A 22 4.58 -10.43 15.41
C ILE A 22 3.34 -11.29 15.71
N ARG A 23 3.15 -12.39 14.98
CA ARG A 23 2.01 -13.29 15.24
C ARG A 23 2.07 -13.89 16.65
N ALA A 24 3.27 -14.27 17.11
CA ALA A 24 3.44 -14.80 18.46
C ALA A 24 3.10 -13.78 19.56
N SER A 25 3.35 -12.48 19.35
CA SER A 25 3.01 -11.45 20.34
C SER A 25 1.51 -11.28 20.53
N ILE A 26 0.68 -11.64 19.54
CA ILE A 26 -0.79 -11.59 19.65
C ILE A 26 -1.30 -12.60 20.69
N HIS A 27 -0.63 -13.74 20.83
CA HIS A 27 -1.09 -14.85 21.68
C HIS A 27 -0.45 -14.88 23.07
N ASN A 28 0.53 -14.02 23.35
CA ASN A 28 1.15 -13.94 24.67
C ASN A 28 0.24 -13.13 25.63
N ASN A 29 -0.07 -13.73 26.78
CA ASN A 29 -1.03 -13.24 27.79
C ASN A 29 -0.48 -12.16 28.74
N GLU A 30 0.70 -11.59 28.51
CA GLU A 30 1.21 -10.52 29.38
C GLU A 30 0.46 -9.20 29.11
N GLU A 31 0.17 -8.47 30.18
CA GLU A 31 -0.74 -7.30 30.17
C GLU A 31 -0.22 -6.12 29.31
N ASP A 32 1.04 -6.17 28.86
CA ASP A 32 1.59 -5.29 27.82
C ASP A 32 1.62 -6.00 26.47
N ARG A 33 0.53 -5.86 25.70
CA ARG A 33 0.35 -6.40 24.34
C ARG A 33 1.12 -5.61 23.27
N SER A 34 2.23 -5.00 23.65
CA SER A 34 3.13 -4.25 22.76
C SER A 34 4.20 -5.18 22.21
N PHE A 35 4.51 -5.01 20.92
CA PHE A 35 5.67 -5.64 20.32
C PHE A 35 6.89 -4.75 20.58
N TRP A 36 7.79 -5.22 21.44
CA TRP A 36 8.88 -4.45 22.03
C TRP A 36 10.09 -4.16 21.11
N ARG A 37 10.04 -4.60 19.84
CA ARG A 37 11.11 -4.36 18.87
C ARG A 37 10.62 -3.36 17.82
N PRO A 38 11.35 -2.26 17.58
CA PRO A 38 10.99 -1.33 16.52
C PRO A 38 10.98 -2.03 15.16
N VAL A 39 9.82 -2.06 14.51
CA VAL A 39 9.70 -2.46 13.11
C VAL A 39 9.90 -1.22 12.23
N LEU A 40 10.70 -1.27 11.17
CA LEU A 40 10.92 -0.14 10.22
C LEU A 40 11.17 1.23 10.92
N PRO A 41 12.36 1.49 11.49
CA PRO A 41 12.63 2.74 12.20
C PRO A 41 12.46 3.97 11.31
N TRP A 42 12.14 5.11 11.93
CA TRP A 42 11.95 6.38 11.24
C TRP A 42 13.22 6.85 10.52
N GLY A 43 13.05 7.36 9.30
CA GLY A 43 14.15 7.87 8.48
C GLY A 43 14.92 6.76 7.74
N GLY A 44 16.04 7.17 7.14
CA GLY A 44 16.94 6.28 6.43
C GLY A 44 18.10 7.07 5.84
N VAL A 45 19.31 6.57 6.03
CA VAL A 45 20.52 7.14 5.45
C VAL A 45 21.21 6.08 4.62
N PHE A 46 21.39 6.35 3.33
CA PHE A 46 22.08 5.47 2.40
C PHE A 46 23.27 6.17 1.77
N THR A 47 24.32 5.43 1.41
CA THR A 47 25.50 6.02 0.76
C THR A 47 25.77 5.29 -0.55
N ILE A 48 25.71 6.01 -1.66
CA ILE A 48 25.94 5.47 -3.00
C ILE A 48 27.28 5.93 -3.52
N LYS A 49 28.07 4.99 -4.02
CA LYS A 49 29.28 5.31 -4.76
C LYS A 49 28.92 5.87 -6.14
N ALA A 50 29.34 7.09 -6.44
CA ALA A 50 29.15 7.71 -7.74
C ALA A 50 29.85 6.88 -8.84
N GLY A 51 29.19 6.75 -9.99
CA GLY A 51 29.68 5.94 -11.11
C GLY A 51 30.95 6.50 -11.78
N ARG A 52 31.63 5.66 -12.58
CA ARG A 52 32.92 5.91 -13.24
C ARG A 52 32.98 7.12 -14.20
N LYS A 53 31.86 7.80 -14.48
CA LYS A 53 31.83 9.04 -15.28
C LYS A 53 32.16 10.30 -14.47
N ALA A 54 32.32 10.19 -13.15
CA ALA A 54 32.79 11.31 -12.33
C ALA A 54 34.30 11.53 -12.58
N VAL A 55 34.67 12.74 -13.00
CA VAL A 55 36.03 13.16 -13.43
C VAL A 55 37.05 13.21 -12.27
N SER A 56 36.75 12.59 -11.13
CA SER A 56 37.52 12.68 -9.88
C SER A 56 38.31 11.41 -9.63
N CYS A 57 39.61 11.56 -9.31
CA CYS A 57 40.50 10.48 -8.85
C CYS A 57 40.10 9.91 -7.47
N THR A 58 39.18 10.57 -6.77
CA THR A 58 38.63 10.15 -5.47
C THR A 58 37.21 9.62 -5.68
N PRO A 59 36.84 8.44 -5.13
CA PRO A 59 35.46 7.95 -5.21
C PRO A 59 34.53 8.96 -4.54
N LEU A 60 33.66 9.58 -5.33
CA LEU A 60 32.61 10.46 -4.84
C LEU A 60 31.49 9.58 -4.27
N TYR A 61 31.03 9.91 -3.07
CA TYR A 61 29.88 9.25 -2.46
C TYR A 61 28.75 10.27 -2.34
N VAL A 62 27.53 9.83 -2.68
CA VAL A 62 26.32 10.62 -2.51
C VAL A 62 25.56 10.03 -1.34
N LYS A 63 25.27 10.85 -0.34
CA LYS A 63 24.40 10.47 0.78
C LYS A 63 22.94 10.63 0.34
N ILE A 64 22.10 9.63 0.56
CA ILE A 64 20.65 9.75 0.39
C ILE A 64 20.05 9.82 1.79
N ASN A 65 19.30 10.88 2.06
CA ASN A 65 18.53 11.05 3.28
C ASN A 65 17.05 10.93 2.95
N LEU A 66 16.36 10.01 3.61
CA LEU A 66 14.91 9.88 3.54
C LEU A 66 14.27 10.68 4.67
N LYS A 67 13.31 11.54 4.35
CA LYS A 67 12.48 12.29 5.29
C LYS A 67 11.03 11.83 5.23
N ASN A 68 10.32 12.01 6.34
CA ASN A 68 8.89 11.71 6.47
C ASN A 68 8.54 10.28 6.00
N THR A 69 9.33 9.29 6.43
CA THR A 69 9.22 7.90 5.93
C THR A 69 7.98 7.17 6.40
N CYS A 70 7.22 7.74 7.34
CA CYS A 70 6.02 7.13 7.90
C CYS A 70 5.02 6.61 6.83
N THR A 71 4.97 7.29 5.69
CA THR A 71 4.11 6.97 4.54
C THR A 71 4.54 5.69 3.82
N ILE A 72 5.85 5.52 3.59
CA ILE A 72 6.41 4.31 2.98
C ILE A 72 6.45 3.18 4.02
N ASP A 73 6.73 3.49 5.28
CA ASP A 73 6.80 2.51 6.36
C ASP A 73 5.44 1.82 6.55
N GLY A 74 4.34 2.58 6.55
CA GLY A 74 2.99 2.04 6.58
C GLY A 74 2.64 1.17 5.37
N PHE A 75 2.99 1.61 4.16
CA PHE A 75 2.83 0.81 2.94
C PHE A 75 3.57 -0.53 3.02
N LEU A 76 4.84 -0.50 3.45
CA LEU A 76 5.69 -1.69 3.53
C LEU A 76 5.17 -2.69 4.56
N MET A 77 4.68 -2.21 5.72
CA MET A 77 4.09 -3.08 6.74
C MET A 77 2.83 -3.77 6.25
N ILE A 78 1.89 -3.00 5.69
CA ILE A 78 0.64 -3.55 5.18
C ILE A 78 0.93 -4.56 4.07
N LEU A 79 1.81 -4.21 3.12
CA LEU A 79 2.19 -5.11 2.03
C LEU A 79 2.87 -6.39 2.53
N TYR A 80 3.80 -6.27 3.47
CA TYR A 80 4.48 -7.43 4.07
C TYR A 80 3.51 -8.40 4.73
N VAL A 81 2.58 -7.88 5.53
CA VAL A 81 1.58 -8.69 6.23
C VAL A 81 0.65 -9.37 5.23
N ILE A 82 0.14 -8.65 4.23
CA ILE A 82 -0.74 -9.22 3.21
C ILE A 82 -0.03 -10.30 2.41
N LEU A 83 1.26 -10.13 2.08
CA LEU A 83 2.04 -11.15 1.38
C LEU A 83 2.28 -12.41 2.21
N ARG A 84 2.31 -12.29 3.54
CA ARG A 84 2.46 -13.42 4.46
C ARG A 84 1.13 -14.16 4.69
N GLU A 85 0.04 -13.42 4.82
CA GLU A 85 -1.30 -13.97 5.07
C GLU A 85 -1.96 -14.54 3.80
N ASN A 86 -1.77 -13.89 2.64
CA ASN A 86 -2.51 -14.20 1.43
C ASN A 86 -1.59 -14.75 0.32
N GLN A 87 -1.56 -16.08 0.22
CA GLN A 87 -0.76 -16.79 -0.79
C GLN A 87 -1.21 -16.52 -2.23
N GLY A 88 -2.50 -16.23 -2.46
CA GLY A 88 -3.02 -15.85 -3.78
C GLY A 88 -2.45 -14.51 -4.22
N PHE A 89 -2.59 -13.49 -3.36
CA PHE A 89 -2.02 -12.16 -3.55
C PHE A 89 -0.51 -12.22 -3.81
N SER A 90 0.23 -13.03 -3.03
CA SER A 90 1.67 -13.21 -3.20
C SER A 90 2.07 -13.76 -4.56
N ARG A 91 1.34 -14.77 -5.07
CA ARG A 91 1.57 -15.33 -6.41
C ARG A 91 1.29 -14.32 -7.51
N GLU A 92 0.20 -13.56 -7.39
CA GLU A 92 -0.15 -12.53 -8.37
C GLU A 92 0.89 -11.41 -8.36
N LEU A 93 1.26 -10.88 -7.19
CA LEU A 93 2.31 -9.86 -7.10
C LEU A 93 3.64 -10.35 -7.70
N ALA A 94 4.02 -11.60 -7.43
CA ALA A 94 5.22 -12.22 -7.99
C ALA A 94 5.17 -12.36 -9.52
N PHE A 95 3.99 -12.53 -10.10
CA PHE A 95 3.82 -12.54 -11.56
C PHE A 95 4.11 -11.16 -12.17
N PHE A 96 3.66 -10.07 -11.54
CA PHE A 96 3.81 -8.71 -12.08
C PHE A 96 5.15 -8.04 -11.73
N LEU A 97 5.64 -8.17 -10.50
CA LEU A 97 6.91 -7.57 -10.06
C LEU A 97 8.11 -8.50 -10.22
N GLY A 98 7.86 -9.79 -10.46
CA GLY A 98 8.87 -10.83 -10.53
C GLY A 98 9.06 -11.56 -9.19
N LYS A 99 9.10 -12.89 -9.26
CA LYS A 99 9.23 -13.77 -8.09
C LYS A 99 10.45 -13.42 -7.21
N GLN A 100 11.61 -13.19 -7.83
CA GLN A 100 12.83 -12.83 -7.11
C GLN A 100 12.69 -11.51 -6.36
N PHE A 101 11.96 -10.53 -6.92
CA PHE A 101 11.73 -9.25 -6.25
C PHE A 101 10.90 -9.43 -4.98
N VAL A 102 9.80 -10.19 -5.06
CA VAL A 102 8.93 -10.46 -3.89
C VAL A 102 9.66 -11.28 -2.83
N GLU A 103 10.40 -12.33 -3.22
CA GLU A 103 11.19 -13.14 -2.30
C GLU A 103 12.29 -12.30 -1.61
N TYR A 104 12.96 -11.41 -2.35
CA TYR A 104 13.98 -10.54 -1.79
C TYR A 104 13.39 -9.49 -0.85
N PHE A 105 12.23 -8.90 -1.19
CA PHE A 105 11.50 -8.00 -0.29
C PHE A 105 11.16 -8.69 1.04
N LEU A 106 10.58 -9.89 0.98
CA LEU A 106 10.22 -10.66 2.17
C LEU A 106 11.45 -11.02 3.01
N TYR A 107 12.54 -11.42 2.37
CA TYR A 107 13.82 -11.71 3.03
C TYR A 107 14.38 -10.47 3.77
N LEU A 108 14.37 -9.30 3.13
CA LEU A 108 14.88 -8.08 3.75
C LEU A 108 14.01 -7.63 4.93
N MET A 109 12.69 -7.77 4.83
CA MET A 109 11.77 -7.51 5.94
C MET A 109 12.04 -8.46 7.11
N ASP A 110 12.19 -9.77 6.86
CA ASP A 110 12.51 -10.75 7.90
C ASP A 110 13.89 -10.52 8.54
N SER A 111 14.84 -10.03 7.75
CA SER A 111 16.20 -9.73 8.20
C SER A 111 16.33 -8.35 8.86
N CYS A 112 15.24 -7.60 8.96
CA CYS A 112 15.20 -6.23 9.49
C CYS A 112 16.11 -5.24 8.73
N ASP A 113 16.44 -5.49 7.46
CA ASP A 113 17.21 -4.55 6.61
C ASP A 113 16.28 -3.50 6.00
N TYR A 114 15.68 -2.73 6.89
CA TYR A 114 14.64 -1.75 6.61
C TYR A 114 15.06 -0.62 5.69
N THR A 115 16.34 -0.22 5.74
CA THR A 115 16.85 0.83 4.84
C THR A 115 16.89 0.31 3.40
N THR A 116 17.39 -0.91 3.19
CA THR A 116 17.40 -1.53 1.86
C THR A 116 15.97 -1.79 1.38
N VAL A 117 15.05 -2.21 2.25
CA VAL A 117 13.62 -2.35 1.91
C VAL A 117 13.06 -1.04 1.37
N LYS A 118 13.22 0.10 2.06
CA LYS A 118 12.69 1.39 1.59
C LYS A 118 13.28 1.77 0.24
N MET A 119 14.59 1.59 0.06
CA MET A 119 15.26 1.90 -1.19
C MET A 119 14.80 1.02 -2.35
N LEU A 120 14.48 -0.26 -2.11
CA LEU A 120 13.95 -1.18 -3.12
C LEU A 120 12.69 -0.63 -3.80
N TRP A 121 11.81 0.02 -3.03
CA TRP A 121 10.54 0.58 -3.52
C TRP A 121 10.64 2.05 -3.97
N ILE A 122 11.62 2.81 -3.45
CA ILE A 122 11.78 4.22 -3.81
C ILE A 122 12.52 4.39 -5.15
N TRP A 123 13.47 3.51 -5.46
CA TRP A 123 14.43 3.75 -6.55
C TRP A 123 13.81 3.91 -7.94
N ASP A 124 12.94 2.98 -8.36
CA ASP A 124 12.27 3.06 -9.67
C ASP A 124 11.37 4.31 -9.76
N ARG A 125 10.68 4.62 -8.66
CA ARG A 125 9.70 5.71 -8.58
C ARG A 125 10.32 7.10 -8.54
N MET A 126 11.57 7.22 -8.08
CA MET A 126 12.35 8.45 -8.21
C MET A 126 12.54 8.87 -9.68
N SER A 127 12.73 7.90 -10.59
CA SER A 127 12.86 8.20 -12.03
C SER A 127 11.56 8.73 -12.64
N LYS A 128 10.42 8.36 -12.03
CA LYS A 128 9.06 8.77 -12.40
C LYS A 128 8.59 10.04 -11.67
N ARG A 129 9.45 10.64 -10.84
CA ARG A 129 9.18 11.86 -10.05
C ARG A 129 7.99 11.73 -9.08
N GLN A 130 7.74 10.53 -8.56
CA GLN A 130 6.71 10.32 -7.54
C GLN A 130 7.02 11.13 -6.27
N TYR A 131 8.28 11.15 -5.84
CA TYR A 131 8.69 11.81 -4.61
C TYR A 131 9.32 13.17 -4.85
N ARG A 132 9.13 14.07 -3.88
CA ARG A 132 9.84 15.36 -3.85
C ARG A 132 11.27 15.12 -3.44
N SER A 133 12.22 15.74 -4.14
CA SER A 133 13.62 15.60 -3.79
C SER A 133 14.42 16.87 -4.02
N VAL A 134 15.39 17.12 -3.15
CA VAL A 134 16.28 18.27 -3.21
C VAL A 134 17.72 17.80 -3.05
N ILE A 135 18.65 18.40 -3.79
CA ILE A 135 20.07 18.13 -3.65
C ILE A 135 20.69 19.22 -2.77
N HIS A 136 21.30 18.82 -1.67
CA HIS A 136 22.06 19.67 -0.76
C HIS A 136 23.51 19.21 -0.71
N GLN A 137 24.43 19.97 -1.30
CA GLN A 137 25.86 19.60 -1.43
C GLN A 137 26.04 18.21 -2.06
N ALA A 138 26.58 17.24 -1.31
CA ALA A 138 26.76 15.84 -1.73
C ALA A 138 25.65 14.91 -1.20
N ALA A 139 24.50 15.46 -0.79
CA ALA A 139 23.36 14.70 -0.30
C ALA A 139 22.11 14.91 -1.18
N LEU A 140 21.44 13.82 -1.52
CA LEU A 140 20.08 13.81 -2.06
C LEU A 140 19.11 13.61 -0.90
N GLU A 141 18.21 14.56 -0.72
CA GLU A 141 17.12 14.45 0.23
C GLU A 141 15.84 14.09 -0.50
N ILE A 142 15.13 13.06 -0.02
CA ILE A 142 13.86 12.59 -0.58
C ILE A 142 12.80 12.74 0.51
N ASP A 143 11.75 13.50 0.22
CA ASP A 143 10.60 13.72 1.10
C ASP A 143 9.43 12.85 0.63
N LEU A 144 8.97 11.98 1.54
CA LEU A 144 7.94 10.99 1.28
C LEU A 144 6.56 11.41 1.80
N PHE A 145 6.41 12.61 2.38
CA PHE A 145 5.15 13.07 2.97
C PHE A 145 3.99 13.13 1.94
N GLY A 146 2.82 12.59 2.31
CA GLY A 146 1.60 12.65 1.49
C GLY A 146 1.54 11.65 0.34
N ASN A 147 2.42 10.64 0.34
CA ASN A 147 2.50 9.63 -0.73
C ASN A 147 1.81 8.31 -0.35
N GLU A 148 0.97 8.26 0.67
CA GLU A 148 0.46 7.01 1.26
C GLU A 148 -0.34 6.20 0.23
N HIS A 149 -1.35 6.83 -0.36
CA HIS A 149 -2.15 6.21 -1.40
C HIS A 149 -1.31 5.91 -2.66
N GLN A 150 -0.42 6.84 -3.03
CA GLN A 150 0.45 6.69 -4.20
C GLN A 150 1.43 5.52 -4.04
N ASN A 151 1.89 5.23 -2.83
CA ASN A 151 2.76 4.09 -2.56
C ASN A 151 2.07 2.78 -2.94
N PHE A 152 0.76 2.64 -2.79
CA PHE A 152 0.03 1.49 -3.31
C PHE A 152 -0.26 1.65 -4.80
N THR A 153 -0.85 2.77 -5.23
CA THR A 153 -1.36 2.84 -6.60
C THR A 153 -0.29 2.92 -7.67
N GLU A 154 0.81 3.62 -7.41
CA GLU A 154 1.88 3.76 -8.37
C GLU A 154 2.78 2.52 -8.35
N ASN A 155 3.20 2.05 -7.17
CA ASN A 155 4.06 0.85 -7.10
C ASN A 155 3.39 -0.42 -7.65
N LEU A 156 2.07 -0.50 -7.55
CA LEU A 156 1.28 -1.68 -7.91
C LEU A 156 0.32 -1.42 -9.09
N GLU A 157 0.58 -0.40 -9.90
CA GLU A 157 -0.32 0.05 -10.98
C GLU A 157 -0.73 -1.09 -11.94
N ASN A 158 0.19 -1.98 -12.30
CA ASN A 158 -0.13 -3.04 -13.27
C ASN A 158 -1.13 -4.10 -12.74
N LEU A 159 -1.37 -4.15 -11.42
CA LEU A 159 -2.33 -5.09 -10.81
C LEU A 159 -3.79 -4.62 -10.90
N MET A 160 -4.04 -3.35 -11.20
CA MET A 160 -5.38 -2.73 -11.16
C MET A 160 -5.87 -2.31 -12.55
N PHE A 161 -5.29 -2.89 -13.60
CA PHE A 161 -5.54 -2.46 -14.97
C PHE A 161 -6.98 -2.74 -15.41
N THR A 162 -7.69 -1.69 -15.84
CA THR A 162 -9.08 -1.75 -16.31
C THR A 162 -9.28 -1.08 -17.65
N MET A 163 -10.32 -1.52 -18.37
CA MET A 163 -10.76 -0.94 -19.62
C MET A 163 -12.29 -0.77 -19.59
N GLN A 164 -12.78 0.29 -20.22
CA GLN A 164 -14.21 0.57 -20.37
C GLN A 164 -14.45 1.21 -21.73
N GLU A 165 -15.35 0.64 -22.50
CA GLU A 165 -15.73 1.19 -23.79
C GLU A 165 -16.88 2.19 -23.62
N SER A 166 -17.00 3.11 -24.57
CA SER A 166 -18.15 3.98 -24.64
C SER A 166 -18.57 4.29 -26.07
N LEU A 167 -19.86 4.57 -26.23
CA LEU A 167 -20.49 4.92 -27.49
C LEU A 167 -21.36 6.17 -27.33
N CYS A 168 -21.12 7.18 -28.17
CA CYS A 168 -22.00 8.34 -28.28
C CYS A 168 -23.18 8.05 -29.24
N THR A 169 -24.38 8.48 -28.83
CA THR A 169 -25.60 8.40 -29.64
C THR A 169 -25.57 9.33 -30.85
N ASN A 170 -24.79 10.42 -30.80
CA ASN A 170 -24.62 11.34 -31.92
C ASN A 170 -23.65 10.74 -32.96
N TRP A 171 -24.17 10.44 -34.16
CA TRP A 171 -23.42 9.84 -35.27
C TRP A 171 -22.31 10.73 -35.82
N SER A 172 -22.43 12.05 -35.64
CA SER A 172 -21.45 13.05 -36.07
C SER A 172 -20.41 13.37 -35.00
N CYS A 173 -20.47 12.71 -33.84
CA CYS A 173 -19.48 12.89 -32.78
C CYS A 173 -18.09 12.44 -33.29
N PRO A 174 -17.06 13.30 -33.25
CA PRO A 174 -15.73 12.97 -33.79
C PRO A 174 -15.07 11.81 -33.04
N ALA A 175 -15.35 11.70 -31.74
CA ALA A 175 -14.89 10.60 -30.89
C ALA A 175 -16.08 9.75 -30.44
N ARG A 176 -16.89 9.31 -31.41
CA ARG A 176 -18.12 8.57 -31.15
C ARG A 176 -17.86 7.29 -30.34
N PHE A 177 -16.85 6.52 -30.72
CA PHE A 177 -16.37 5.37 -29.97
C PHE A 177 -15.11 5.77 -29.21
N GLN A 178 -15.04 5.44 -27.92
CA GLN A 178 -13.84 5.67 -27.09
C GLN A 178 -13.58 4.47 -26.19
N GLU A 179 -12.30 4.19 -25.98
CA GLU A 179 -11.83 3.22 -25.00
C GLU A 179 -11.14 3.96 -23.85
N PHE A 180 -11.56 3.70 -22.62
CA PHE A 180 -11.05 4.31 -21.41
C PHE A 180 -10.23 3.30 -20.60
N ILE A 181 -8.93 3.35 -20.83
CA ILE A 181 -7.95 2.57 -20.11
C ILE A 181 -7.58 3.27 -18.80
N LYS A 182 -7.53 2.53 -17.69
CA LYS A 182 -6.95 3.00 -16.42
C LYS A 182 -5.99 1.96 -15.85
N THR A 183 -4.77 2.39 -15.52
CA THR A 183 -3.81 1.59 -14.77
C THR A 183 -4.12 1.53 -13.28
N THR A 184 -4.96 2.42 -12.76
CA THR A 184 -5.32 2.43 -11.34
C THR A 184 -6.83 2.57 -11.15
N ILE A 185 -7.32 1.99 -10.06
CA ILE A 185 -8.72 2.15 -9.63
C ILE A 185 -8.74 3.33 -8.66
N ASN A 186 -9.35 4.44 -9.08
CA ASN A 186 -9.53 5.62 -8.24
C ASN A 186 -11.03 5.88 -8.09
N ILE A 187 -11.53 5.52 -6.91
CA ILE A 187 -12.95 5.63 -6.55
C ILE A 187 -13.12 6.91 -5.73
N SER A 188 -13.73 7.90 -6.36
CA SER A 188 -14.01 9.20 -5.74
C SER A 188 -15.31 9.13 -4.93
N PRO A 189 -15.46 9.98 -3.89
CA PRO A 189 -16.72 10.07 -3.18
C PRO A 189 -17.86 10.48 -4.13
N PRO A 190 -19.10 10.01 -3.88
CA PRO A 190 -20.24 10.40 -4.68
C PRO A 190 -20.52 11.90 -4.51
N HIS A 191 -21.04 12.54 -5.57
CA HIS A 191 -21.38 13.97 -5.53
C HIS A 191 -22.49 14.30 -4.51
N GLU A 192 -23.42 13.37 -4.31
CA GLU A 192 -24.47 13.43 -3.31
C GLU A 192 -24.41 12.18 -2.44
N LEU A 193 -24.53 12.33 -1.13
CA LEU A 193 -24.51 11.20 -0.21
C LEU A 193 -25.74 10.31 -0.45
N PRO A 194 -25.57 9.05 -0.86
CA PRO A 194 -26.68 8.15 -1.10
C PRO A 194 -27.35 7.78 0.22
N HIS A 195 -28.62 7.35 0.15
CA HIS A 195 -29.34 6.77 1.30
C HIS A 195 -28.76 5.43 1.79
N ARG A 196 -27.87 4.80 1.00
CA ARG A 196 -27.23 3.51 1.28
C ARG A 196 -25.73 3.72 1.59
N ASP A 197 -24.97 2.63 1.59
CA ASP A 197 -23.50 2.66 1.74
C ASP A 197 -22.85 3.58 0.68
N PRO A 198 -22.22 4.70 1.07
CA PRO A 198 -21.62 5.65 0.13
C PRO A 198 -20.40 5.07 -0.58
N ILE A 199 -19.62 4.21 0.09
CA ILE A 199 -18.43 3.60 -0.48
C ILE A 199 -18.84 2.55 -1.51
N GLN A 200 -19.74 1.63 -1.16
CA GLN A 200 -20.21 0.62 -2.12
C GLN A 200 -20.91 1.28 -3.32
N SER A 201 -21.69 2.33 -3.10
CA SER A 201 -22.35 3.05 -4.20
C SER A 201 -21.34 3.67 -5.18
N ALA A 202 -20.23 4.24 -4.69
CA ALA A 202 -19.18 4.78 -5.54
C ALA A 202 -18.39 3.68 -6.28
N VAL A 203 -18.16 2.54 -5.62
CA VAL A 203 -17.60 1.35 -6.25
C VAL A 203 -18.50 0.92 -7.42
N ASP A 204 -19.79 0.76 -7.18
CA ASP A 204 -20.77 0.38 -8.20
C ASP A 204 -20.77 1.42 -9.34
N GLU A 205 -20.77 2.73 -9.05
CA GLU A 205 -20.72 3.78 -10.07
C GLU A 205 -19.44 3.76 -10.94
N PHE A 206 -18.33 3.32 -10.37
CA PHE A 206 -17.06 3.21 -11.10
C PHE A 206 -17.09 2.05 -12.11
N PHE A 207 -17.74 0.94 -11.77
CA PHE A 207 -17.70 -0.30 -12.55
C PHE A 207 -18.94 -0.57 -13.40
N CYS A 208 -20.12 -0.12 -12.97
CA CYS A 208 -21.37 -0.36 -13.68
C CYS A 208 -21.47 0.46 -14.98
N PRO A 209 -22.24 -0.04 -15.96
CA PRO A 209 -22.64 0.74 -17.12
C PRO A 209 -23.32 2.04 -16.69
N LYS A 210 -23.06 3.12 -17.43
CA LYS A 210 -23.67 4.42 -17.13
C LYS A 210 -23.86 5.26 -18.38
N LEU A 211 -24.81 6.16 -18.31
CA LEU A 211 -25.11 7.12 -19.36
C LEU A 211 -24.73 8.52 -18.86
N ARG A 212 -23.96 9.27 -19.65
CA ARG A 212 -23.59 10.66 -19.34
C ARG A 212 -23.73 11.53 -20.58
N LEU A 213 -23.84 12.84 -20.40
CA LEU A 213 -23.72 13.77 -21.52
C LEU A 213 -22.32 13.66 -22.14
N CYS A 214 -22.25 13.69 -23.47
CA CYS A 214 -20.98 13.64 -24.17
C CYS A 214 -20.16 14.91 -23.89
N SER A 215 -18.89 14.74 -23.48
CA SER A 215 -17.99 15.86 -23.18
C SER A 215 -17.28 16.43 -24.42
N GLU A 216 -17.46 15.82 -25.59
CA GLU A 216 -16.90 16.31 -26.84
C GLU A 216 -17.47 17.68 -27.21
N ILE A 217 -16.59 18.61 -27.57
CA ILE A 217 -16.97 19.99 -27.89
C ILE A 217 -17.96 19.99 -29.05
N GLY A 218 -19.11 20.64 -28.86
CA GLY A 218 -20.16 20.72 -29.88
C GLY A 218 -20.99 19.45 -30.04
N CYS A 219 -20.81 18.45 -29.17
CA CYS A 219 -21.67 17.27 -29.11
C CYS A 219 -22.71 17.42 -28.00
N ASP A 220 -23.97 17.18 -28.34
CA ASP A 220 -25.14 17.17 -27.44
C ASP A 220 -25.67 15.74 -27.18
N GLY A 221 -24.98 14.73 -27.72
CA GLY A 221 -25.36 13.34 -27.60
C GLY A 221 -25.18 12.79 -26.19
N LEU A 222 -25.84 11.66 -25.93
CA LEU A 222 -25.62 10.86 -24.74
C LEU A 222 -24.50 9.86 -25.03
N ARG A 223 -23.60 9.67 -24.07
CA ARG A 223 -22.52 8.68 -24.12
C ARG A 223 -22.84 7.54 -23.16
N GLU A 224 -23.02 6.37 -23.72
CA GLU A 224 -23.21 5.12 -23.00
C GLU A 224 -21.85 4.49 -22.74
N PHE A 225 -21.57 4.18 -21.49
CA PHE A 225 -20.39 3.47 -21.04
C PHE A 225 -20.76 2.02 -20.77
N SER A 226 -19.98 1.08 -21.29
CA SER A 226 -20.14 -0.35 -20.99
C SER A 226 -19.72 -0.65 -19.54
N GLN A 227 -19.92 -1.90 -19.10
CA GLN A 227 -19.36 -2.34 -17.83
C GLN A 227 -17.83 -2.24 -17.90
N ARG A 228 -17.21 -1.66 -16.87
CA ARG A 228 -15.74 -1.63 -16.78
C ARG A 228 -15.23 -3.03 -16.46
N VAL A 229 -14.28 -3.49 -17.27
CA VAL A 229 -13.69 -4.83 -17.15
C VAL A 229 -12.24 -4.76 -16.69
N PHE A 230 -11.79 -5.82 -16.03
CA PHE A 230 -10.40 -5.96 -15.63
C PHE A 230 -9.60 -6.69 -16.70
N CYS A 231 -8.45 -6.14 -17.07
CA CYS A 231 -7.64 -6.67 -18.17
C CYS A 231 -6.89 -7.97 -17.81
N HIS A 232 -6.64 -8.20 -16.52
CA HIS A 232 -5.91 -9.36 -16.01
C HIS A 232 -6.74 -10.21 -15.03
N GLY A 233 -8.08 -10.12 -15.15
CA GLY A 233 -8.99 -10.63 -14.12
C GLY A 233 -9.12 -9.65 -12.95
N PRO A 234 -9.98 -9.96 -11.96
CA PRO A 234 -10.24 -9.03 -10.86
C PRO A 234 -8.94 -8.69 -10.13
N PRO A 235 -8.77 -7.44 -9.68
CA PRO A 235 -7.52 -7.03 -9.05
C PRO A 235 -7.38 -7.76 -7.71
N PRO A 236 -6.18 -8.13 -7.27
CA PRO A 236 -6.01 -8.79 -5.98
C PRO A 236 -6.26 -7.84 -4.80
N PHE A 237 -6.28 -6.53 -5.05
CA PHE A 237 -6.65 -5.52 -4.06
C PHE A 237 -7.37 -4.32 -4.67
N VAL A 238 -8.03 -3.55 -3.81
CA VAL A 238 -8.57 -2.22 -4.08
C VAL A 238 -8.11 -1.30 -2.97
N ILE A 239 -7.65 -0.09 -3.32
CA ILE A 239 -7.32 0.94 -2.35
C ILE A 239 -8.24 2.15 -2.53
N LEU A 240 -8.74 2.68 -1.41
CA LEU A 240 -9.52 3.92 -1.38
C LEU A 240 -8.67 5.04 -0.79
N ASN A 241 -8.63 6.19 -1.48
CA ASN A 241 -7.96 7.40 -0.99
C ASN A 241 -8.87 8.16 -0.02
N MET A 242 -8.82 7.84 1.26
CA MET A 242 -9.71 8.44 2.26
C MET A 242 -9.39 9.90 2.61
N GLN A 243 -8.35 10.50 2.03
CA GLN A 243 -8.12 11.95 2.11
C GLN A 243 -9.00 12.72 1.11
N GLN A 244 -9.42 12.08 0.02
CA GLN A 244 -10.39 12.67 -0.93
C GLN A 244 -11.83 12.53 -0.44
N TRP A 245 -12.07 11.52 0.38
CA TRP A 245 -13.32 11.31 1.07
C TRP A 245 -13.26 12.17 2.33
N ASN A 246 -14.23 13.03 2.59
CA ASN A 246 -14.32 13.67 3.91
C ASN A 246 -14.59 12.55 4.93
N SER A 247 -13.55 11.90 5.44
CA SER A 247 -13.69 10.69 6.25
C SER A 247 -14.46 10.92 7.55
N GLU A 248 -14.50 12.18 8.01
CA GLU A 248 -15.33 12.67 9.11
C GLU A 248 -16.84 12.60 8.81
N ASP A 249 -17.24 12.64 7.53
CA ASP A 249 -18.63 12.56 7.07
C ASP A 249 -19.10 11.10 6.87
N LEU A 250 -18.20 10.12 6.97
CA LEU A 250 -18.55 8.70 6.84
C LEU A 250 -19.06 8.14 8.16
N SER A 251 -20.31 7.69 8.16
CA SER A 251 -20.94 7.07 9.33
C SER A 251 -20.34 5.72 9.72
N TYR A 252 -19.71 5.01 8.77
CA TYR A 252 -18.95 3.78 9.01
C TYR A 252 -18.01 3.48 7.84
N VAL A 253 -17.05 2.58 8.09
CA VAL A 253 -16.21 1.96 7.07
C VAL A 253 -16.70 0.52 6.83
N PRO A 254 -17.05 0.13 5.59
CA PRO A 254 -17.47 -1.23 5.31
C PRO A 254 -16.29 -2.19 5.47
N TYR A 255 -16.47 -3.28 6.20
CA TYR A 255 -15.44 -4.33 6.30
C TYR A 255 -15.32 -5.17 5.01
N TYR A 256 -16.30 -5.05 4.11
CA TYR A 256 -16.40 -5.80 2.88
C TYR A 256 -16.83 -4.91 1.71
N LEU A 257 -16.20 -5.09 0.55
CA LEU A 257 -16.64 -4.51 -0.72
C LEU A 257 -17.05 -5.60 -1.71
N ALA A 258 -18.18 -5.39 -2.38
CA ALA A 258 -18.61 -6.16 -3.53
C ALA A 258 -18.02 -5.53 -4.79
N LEU A 259 -17.31 -6.31 -5.61
CA LEU A 259 -16.76 -5.82 -6.87
C LEU A 259 -16.87 -6.88 -7.96
N CYS A 260 -17.72 -6.65 -8.96
CA CYS A 260 -17.90 -7.54 -10.11
C CYS A 260 -18.04 -9.03 -9.72
N GLN A 261 -18.93 -9.34 -8.77
CA GLN A 261 -19.18 -10.67 -8.19
C GLN A 261 -18.10 -11.22 -7.23
N HIS A 262 -17.00 -10.50 -7.04
CA HIS A 262 -15.98 -10.84 -6.07
C HIS A 262 -16.18 -10.08 -4.76
N ARG A 263 -15.72 -10.68 -3.68
CA ARG A 263 -15.72 -10.08 -2.35
C ARG A 263 -14.32 -9.62 -1.99
N TYR A 264 -14.20 -8.45 -1.40
CA TYR A 264 -12.95 -7.92 -0.89
C TYR A 264 -13.10 -7.61 0.59
N PHE A 265 -12.12 -7.98 1.41
CA PHE A 265 -12.10 -7.72 2.85
C PHE A 265 -11.14 -6.60 3.19
N LEU A 266 -11.49 -5.77 4.16
CA LEU A 266 -10.61 -4.74 4.69
C LEU A 266 -9.48 -5.40 5.50
N GLU A 267 -8.26 -5.38 4.96
CA GLU A 267 -7.08 -6.01 5.58
C GLU A 267 -6.08 -4.99 6.11
N GLY A 268 -6.18 -3.72 5.68
CA GLY A 268 -5.27 -2.67 6.12
C GLY A 268 -5.84 -1.27 5.93
N ALA A 269 -5.25 -0.33 6.65
CA ALA A 269 -5.54 1.09 6.55
C ALA A 269 -4.30 1.91 6.88
N THR A 270 -4.13 3.05 6.23
CA THR A 270 -3.21 4.10 6.68
C THR A 270 -4.00 5.21 7.36
N LEU A 271 -3.38 5.82 8.34
CA LEU A 271 -4.00 6.73 9.29
C LEU A 271 -3.14 7.99 9.39
N PHE A 272 -3.77 9.16 9.48
CA PHE A 272 -3.08 10.43 9.60
C PHE A 272 -3.42 11.13 10.91
N ASN A 273 -2.39 11.50 11.67
CA ASN A 273 -2.49 12.37 12.82
C ASN A 273 -2.20 13.83 12.39
N LYS A 274 -3.24 14.68 12.40
CA LYS A 274 -3.13 16.11 12.07
C LYS A 274 -2.20 16.87 13.03
N GLU A 275 -2.18 16.51 14.31
CA GLU A 275 -1.38 17.23 15.33
C GLU A 275 0.09 16.89 15.17
N GLU A 276 0.43 15.61 15.09
CA GLU A 276 1.81 15.13 14.97
C GLU A 276 2.35 15.20 13.53
N HIS A 277 1.50 15.51 12.54
CA HIS A 277 1.83 15.45 11.10
C HIS A 277 2.44 14.10 10.72
N HIS A 278 1.81 13.04 11.18
CA HIS A 278 2.39 11.71 11.15
C HIS A 278 1.42 10.66 10.60
N TYR A 279 1.98 9.71 9.84
CA TYR A 279 1.23 8.61 9.25
C TYR A 279 1.52 7.31 9.98
N SER A 280 0.47 6.59 10.33
CA SER A 280 0.57 5.24 10.91
C SER A 280 -0.22 4.25 10.05
N ALA A 281 -0.06 2.97 10.34
CA ALA A 281 -0.77 1.90 9.64
C ALA A 281 -1.54 1.03 10.63
N ALA A 282 -2.66 0.47 10.19
CA ALA A 282 -3.33 -0.63 10.86
C ALA A 282 -3.52 -1.77 9.87
N PHE A 283 -3.40 -3.01 10.33
CA PHE A 283 -3.54 -4.20 9.50
C PHE A 283 -4.01 -5.40 10.31
N GLN A 284 -4.59 -6.41 9.63
CA GLN A 284 -4.98 -7.66 10.27
C GLN A 284 -3.90 -8.73 10.20
N ILE A 285 -3.75 -9.46 11.30
CA ILE A 285 -3.03 -10.74 11.39
C ILE A 285 -3.92 -11.68 12.22
N ASP A 286 -4.24 -12.86 11.71
CA ASP A 286 -5.11 -13.83 12.39
C ASP A 286 -6.43 -13.21 12.88
N SER A 287 -7.04 -12.34 12.07
CA SER A 287 -8.26 -11.56 12.40
C SER A 287 -8.14 -10.56 13.55
N CYS A 288 -6.94 -10.36 14.09
CA CYS A 288 -6.62 -9.36 15.10
C CYS A 288 -6.08 -8.09 14.43
N TRP A 289 -6.55 -6.92 14.87
CA TRP A 289 -6.08 -5.63 14.35
C TRP A 289 -4.81 -5.22 15.07
N MET A 290 -3.77 -4.92 14.33
CA MET A 290 -2.52 -4.37 14.84
C MET A 290 -2.40 -2.92 14.38
N HIS A 291 -1.88 -2.04 15.22
CA HIS A 291 -1.54 -0.66 14.87
C HIS A 291 -0.04 -0.47 14.92
N TYR A 292 0.51 -0.04 13.80
CA TYR A 292 1.90 0.29 13.59
C TYR A 292 2.08 1.81 13.56
N ASP A 293 2.71 2.39 14.58
CA ASP A 293 2.91 3.84 14.68
C ASP A 293 4.21 4.34 14.06
N GLY A 294 5.24 3.52 13.90
CA GLY A 294 6.54 3.92 13.33
C GLY A 294 7.30 5.08 14.02
N LEU A 295 6.86 5.59 15.17
CA LEU A 295 7.52 6.69 15.90
C LEU A 295 8.12 6.26 17.24
N ARG A 296 7.47 5.31 17.92
CA ARG A 296 7.81 4.96 19.29
C ARG A 296 8.72 3.74 19.33
N ASN A 297 9.34 3.48 20.49
CA ASN A 297 10.12 2.25 20.67
C ASN A 297 9.20 1.01 20.63
N ASP A 298 7.97 1.16 21.09
CA ASP A 298 6.89 0.17 21.01
C ASP A 298 5.93 0.54 19.89
N ASN A 299 6.41 0.42 18.66
CA ASN A 299 5.70 0.95 17.50
C ASN A 299 4.65 0.02 16.92
N LEU A 300 4.36 -1.10 17.57
CA LEU A 300 3.35 -2.06 17.13
C LEU A 300 2.52 -2.56 18.32
N ILE A 301 1.23 -2.26 18.29
CA ILE A 301 0.29 -2.54 19.39
C ILE A 301 -0.91 -3.33 18.90
N LEU A 302 -1.39 -4.28 19.72
CA LEU A 302 -2.65 -4.98 19.45
C LEU A 302 -3.84 -4.06 19.76
N LEU A 303 -4.75 -3.94 18.79
CA LEU A 303 -5.99 -3.19 18.93
C LEU A 303 -7.17 -4.10 19.23
N HIS A 304 -8.00 -3.71 20.20
CA HIS A 304 -9.27 -4.37 20.50
C HIS A 304 -10.39 -4.01 19.50
N LYS A 305 -10.24 -2.87 18.84
CA LYS A 305 -11.15 -2.31 17.84
C LYS A 305 -10.35 -1.47 16.85
N PRO A 306 -10.83 -1.24 15.63
CA PRO A 306 -10.17 -0.32 14.71
C PRO A 306 -9.91 1.04 15.37
N PRO A 307 -8.81 1.74 15.01
CA PRO A 307 -8.41 2.97 15.68
C PRO A 307 -9.46 4.09 15.47
N GLU A 308 -9.94 4.69 16.58
CA GLU A 308 -11.08 5.63 16.59
C GLU A 308 -10.68 7.12 16.47
N PHE A 309 -9.44 7.49 16.76
CA PHE A 309 -9.00 8.89 16.88
C PHE A 309 -8.12 9.39 15.72
N LEU A 310 -8.00 8.62 14.65
CA LEU A 310 -7.11 8.95 13.53
C LEU A 310 -7.90 9.09 12.24
N LEU A 311 -7.54 10.08 11.44
CA LEU A 311 -8.17 10.29 10.15
C LEU A 311 -7.72 9.21 9.20
N LEU A 312 -8.68 8.55 8.57
CA LEU A 312 -8.39 7.57 7.55
C LEU A 312 -7.69 8.28 6.38
N SER A 313 -6.49 7.82 6.05
CA SER A 313 -5.75 8.29 4.88
C SER A 313 -5.99 7.36 3.69
N SER A 314 -5.94 6.04 3.91
CA SER A 314 -6.27 5.05 2.89
C SER A 314 -6.86 3.79 3.49
N LEU A 315 -7.71 3.10 2.74
CA LEU A 315 -8.25 1.77 3.08
C LEU A 315 -7.80 0.75 2.04
N VAL A 316 -7.29 -0.39 2.49
CA VAL A 316 -6.73 -1.45 1.65
C VAL A 316 -7.61 -2.69 1.79
N TYR A 317 -8.30 -3.01 0.70
CA TYR A 317 -9.17 -4.17 0.60
C TYR A 317 -8.52 -5.25 -0.25
N ILE A 318 -8.49 -6.49 0.23
CA ILE A 318 -7.90 -7.63 -0.48
C ILE A 318 -9.00 -8.57 -0.95
N ARG A 319 -8.86 -9.08 -2.18
CA ARG A 319 -9.80 -10.04 -2.76
C ARG A 319 -9.84 -11.30 -1.89
N ALA A 320 -11.04 -11.72 -1.51
CA ALA A 320 -11.28 -12.98 -0.84
C ALA A 320 -10.71 -14.12 -1.71
N SER A 321 -9.87 -14.96 -1.12
CA SER A 321 -9.48 -16.21 -1.75
C SER A 321 -10.68 -17.14 -1.72
N ASP A 322 -11.05 -17.72 -2.87
CA ASP A 322 -11.94 -18.87 -2.89
C ASP A 322 -11.25 -19.97 -2.07
N LYS A 323 -11.84 -20.37 -0.94
CA LYS A 323 -11.29 -21.42 -0.07
C LYS A 323 -11.43 -22.79 -0.71
#